data_AF-A0A1D6PZ78-F1
#
_entry.id   AF-A0A1D6PZ78-F1
#
_cell.length_a   1.000
_cell.length_b   1.000
_cell.length_c   1.000
_cell.angle_alpha   90.00
_cell.angle_beta   90.00
_cell.angle_gamma   90.00
#
_symmetry.space_group_name_H-M   'P 1'
#
loop_
_entity.id
_entity.type
_entity.pdbx_description
1 polymer ?
#
loop_
_entity_poly.entity_id
_entity_poly.type
_entity_poly.pdbx_seq_one_letter_code
_entity_poly.pdbx_strand_id
1 'polypeptide(L)'
;MHVDIRIKDWRKVPKVVKSNLWEDVSKKFFMPRDETHTLNVKKVALKSMSHAWKDFKWKLNINYVKKNKTPFEDYPELKKEWWPNFVECVTSAEYIALGEKGKKSQSMNKFRQKLGRQSYTVQKRKWAKEDAQALTEGKSIPFQDMPDGRHKDWARVDVNEKSVASTFTPFYNMDILATAIGSNHPGRTTGVSAYVGLGMGLAQGDGTSKKKRRTTKEYVKRIVDEYELTHYK
;
A
#
# COMPACT_ATOMS: atom_id res chain seq x y z
N MET A 1 -16.89 17.96 -1.45
CA MET A 1 -17.81 17.17 -0.59
C MET A 1 -17.06 16.57 0.56
N HIS A 2 -17.56 16.75 1.78
CA HIS A 2 -16.94 16.22 3.01
C HIS A 2 -17.77 15.11 3.63
N VAL A 3 -17.09 14.05 4.04
CA VAL A 3 -17.70 12.94 4.76
C VAL A 3 -17.65 13.24 6.25
N ASP A 4 -18.80 13.12 6.91
CA ASP A 4 -18.96 13.41 8.33
C ASP A 4 -17.91 12.67 9.19
N ILE A 5 -17.12 13.45 9.93
CA ILE A 5 -16.02 12.94 10.76
C ILE A 5 -16.52 12.13 11.97
N ARG A 6 -17.78 12.31 12.38
CA ARG A 6 -18.40 11.58 13.51
C ARG A 6 -18.65 10.11 13.17
N ILE A 7 -18.76 9.79 11.88
CA ILE A 7 -18.97 8.40 11.45
C ILE A 7 -17.74 7.58 11.81
N LYS A 8 -17.93 6.50 12.60
CA LYS A 8 -16.81 5.64 13.06
C LYS A 8 -16.18 4.81 11.93
N ASP A 9 -16.99 4.31 10.99
CA ASP A 9 -16.53 3.43 9.90
C ASP A 9 -17.11 3.85 8.54
N TRP A 10 -16.30 3.77 7.49
CA TRP A 10 -16.68 4.03 6.11
C TRP A 10 -17.86 3.17 5.65
N ARG A 11 -18.00 1.96 6.21
CA ARG A 11 -19.15 1.08 5.93
C ARG A 11 -20.48 1.74 6.32
N LYS A 12 -20.49 2.52 7.40
CA LYS A 12 -21.66 3.24 7.93
C LYS A 12 -21.94 4.56 7.19
N VAL A 13 -21.06 5.00 6.29
CA VAL A 13 -21.31 6.18 5.47
C VAL A 13 -22.49 5.90 4.52
N PRO A 14 -23.54 6.76 4.50
CA PRO A 14 -24.72 6.57 3.68
C PRO A 14 -24.39 6.36 2.20
N LYS A 15 -25.19 5.52 1.53
CA LYS A 15 -25.00 5.22 0.11
C LYS A 15 -25.11 6.48 -0.75
N VAL A 16 -26.03 7.38 -0.42
CA VAL A 16 -26.23 8.68 -1.10
C VAL A 16 -24.94 9.50 -1.08
N VAL A 17 -24.28 9.62 0.07
CA VAL A 17 -23.00 10.34 0.18
C VAL A 17 -21.92 9.71 -0.70
N LYS A 18 -21.85 8.37 -0.75
CA LYS A 18 -20.89 7.65 -1.62
C LYS A 18 -21.20 7.87 -3.11
N SER A 19 -22.47 7.92 -3.49
CA SER A 19 -22.88 8.22 -4.87
C SER A 19 -22.48 9.63 -5.27
N ASN A 20 -22.78 10.61 -4.42
CA ASN A 20 -22.43 12.01 -4.67
C ASN A 20 -20.90 12.21 -4.80
N LEU A 21 -20.12 11.55 -3.93
CA LEU A 21 -18.65 11.55 -4.04
C LEU A 21 -18.16 10.91 -5.35
N TRP A 22 -18.82 9.83 -5.79
CA TRP A 22 -18.49 9.19 -7.06
C TRP A 22 -18.81 10.11 -8.23
N GLU A 23 -19.96 10.77 -8.24
CA GLU A 23 -20.36 11.72 -9.28
C GLU A 23 -19.38 12.90 -9.41
N ASP A 24 -18.96 13.47 -8.28
CA ASP A 24 -17.97 14.55 -8.25
C ASP A 24 -16.61 14.11 -8.84
N VAL A 25 -16.22 12.87 -8.60
CA VAL A 25 -14.98 12.32 -9.12
C VAL A 25 -15.12 11.91 -10.58
N SER A 26 -16.24 11.30 -10.98
CA SER A 26 -16.47 10.88 -12.36
C SER A 26 -16.52 12.06 -13.32
N LYS A 27 -17.01 13.23 -12.90
CA LYS A 27 -16.99 14.46 -13.71
C LYS A 27 -15.60 14.88 -14.16
N LYS A 28 -14.55 14.48 -13.45
CA LYS A 28 -13.15 14.84 -13.76
C LYS A 28 -12.48 13.89 -14.75
N PHE A 29 -13.13 12.78 -15.11
CA PHE A 29 -12.55 11.74 -15.94
C PHE A 29 -13.44 11.43 -17.13
N PHE A 30 -12.83 11.30 -18.31
CA PHE A 30 -13.50 10.67 -19.46
C PHE A 30 -13.50 9.15 -19.26
N MET A 31 -14.68 8.56 -19.09
CA MET A 31 -14.83 7.12 -18.90
C MET A 31 -15.18 6.42 -20.22
N PRO A 32 -14.47 5.34 -20.61
CA PRO A 32 -14.88 4.48 -21.71
C PRO A 32 -16.28 3.89 -21.47
N ARG A 33 -17.01 3.57 -22.53
CA ARG A 33 -18.42 3.13 -22.48
C ARG A 33 -18.61 1.71 -21.91
N ASP A 34 -17.54 0.97 -21.63
CA ASP A 34 -17.62 -0.38 -21.04
C ASP A 34 -18.10 -0.33 -19.57
N GLU A 35 -19.31 -0.83 -19.35
CA GLU A 35 -19.98 -0.87 -18.06
C GLU A 35 -19.20 -1.66 -17.00
N THR A 36 -18.56 -2.77 -17.38
CA THR A 36 -17.80 -3.61 -16.44
C THR A 36 -16.57 -2.88 -15.92
N HIS A 37 -15.91 -2.15 -16.80
CA HIS A 37 -14.75 -1.32 -16.50
C HIS A 37 -15.12 -0.16 -15.59
N THR A 38 -16.21 0.55 -15.90
CA THR A 38 -16.67 1.67 -15.06
C THR A 38 -17.01 1.23 -13.63
N LEU A 39 -17.63 0.05 -13.44
CA LEU A 39 -17.92 -0.51 -12.12
C LEU A 39 -16.63 -0.80 -11.33
N ASN A 40 -15.59 -1.32 -11.98
CA ASN A 40 -14.31 -1.57 -11.35
C ASN A 40 -13.60 -0.28 -10.95
N VAL A 41 -13.60 0.74 -11.82
CA VAL A 41 -13.06 2.07 -11.50
C VAL A 41 -13.81 2.70 -10.33
N LYS A 42 -15.15 2.61 -10.32
CA LYS A 42 -15.98 3.09 -9.20
C LYS A 42 -15.60 2.43 -7.88
N LYS A 43 -15.42 1.10 -7.86
CA LYS A 43 -14.97 0.36 -6.67
C LYS A 43 -13.60 0.86 -6.19
N VAL A 44 -12.65 1.05 -7.10
CA VAL A 44 -11.29 1.53 -6.76
C VAL A 44 -11.33 2.98 -6.25
N ALA A 45 -12.10 3.86 -6.89
CA ALA A 45 -12.28 5.25 -6.49
C ALA A 45 -12.86 5.36 -5.08
N LEU A 46 -13.96 4.65 -4.80
CA LEU A 46 -14.58 4.63 -3.47
C LEU A 46 -13.65 4.05 -2.41
N LYS A 47 -12.84 3.03 -2.75
CA LYS A 47 -11.80 2.50 -1.85
C LYS A 47 -10.71 3.53 -1.56
N SER A 48 -10.28 4.27 -2.57
CA SER A 48 -9.30 5.36 -2.42
C SER A 48 -9.84 6.49 -1.54
N MET A 49 -11.09 6.91 -1.75
CA MET A 49 -11.76 7.90 -0.90
C MET A 49 -11.89 7.43 0.55
N SER A 50 -12.19 6.14 0.76
CA SER A 50 -12.24 5.55 2.10
C SER A 50 -10.90 5.68 2.83
N HIS A 51 -9.78 5.43 2.13
CA HIS A 51 -8.45 5.61 2.70
C HIS A 51 -8.17 7.09 2.98
N ALA A 52 -8.42 7.98 2.02
CA ALA A 52 -8.21 9.41 2.18
C ALA A 52 -8.99 10.00 3.37
N TRP A 53 -10.24 9.57 3.57
CA TRP A 53 -11.07 9.99 4.70
C TRP A 53 -10.54 9.45 6.04
N LYS A 54 -10.09 8.19 6.10
CA LYS A 54 -9.46 7.63 7.30
C LYS A 54 -8.15 8.35 7.63
N ASP A 55 -7.32 8.61 6.62
CA ASP A 55 -6.06 9.33 6.76
C ASP A 55 -6.30 10.77 7.22
N PHE A 56 -7.33 11.43 6.71
CA PHE A 56 -7.76 12.75 7.17
C PHE A 56 -8.13 12.75 8.65
N LYS A 57 -8.97 11.81 9.11
CA LYS A 57 -9.31 11.66 10.54
C LYS A 57 -8.08 11.36 11.39
N TRP A 58 -7.15 10.54 10.89
CA TRP A 58 -5.90 10.26 11.58
C TRP A 58 -5.03 11.53 11.72
N LYS A 59 -4.90 12.33 10.65
CA LYS A 59 -4.21 13.62 10.69
C LYS A 59 -4.85 14.57 11.69
N LEU A 60 -6.19 14.65 11.71
CA LEU A 60 -6.92 15.47 12.68
C LEU A 60 -6.56 15.09 14.13
N ASN A 61 -6.53 13.79 14.42
CA ASN A 61 -6.13 13.28 15.73
C ASN A 61 -4.67 13.64 16.08
N ILE A 62 -3.72 13.29 15.21
CA ILE A 62 -2.28 13.47 15.50
C ILE A 62 -1.88 14.94 15.60
N ASN A 63 -2.40 15.79 14.71
CA ASN A 63 -1.93 17.18 14.61
C ASN A 63 -2.69 18.15 15.52
N TYR A 64 -3.95 17.86 15.86
CA TYR A 64 -4.78 18.81 16.60
C TYR A 64 -5.19 18.24 17.95
N VAL A 65 -5.89 17.09 17.99
CA VAL A 65 -6.38 16.51 19.25
C VAL A 65 -5.22 16.22 20.22
N LYS A 66 -4.19 15.50 19.78
CA LYS A 66 -3.03 15.17 20.65
C LYS A 66 -2.16 16.36 21.02
N LYS A 67 -2.23 17.45 20.25
CA LYS A 67 -1.47 18.68 20.50
C LYS A 67 -2.30 19.75 21.20
N ASN A 68 -3.54 19.43 21.58
CA ASN A 68 -4.51 20.37 22.15
C ASN A 68 -4.72 21.64 21.29
N LYS A 69 -4.73 21.50 19.96
CA LYS A 69 -4.97 22.58 19.00
C LYS A 69 -6.32 22.43 18.31
N THR A 70 -6.79 23.50 17.66
CA THR A 70 -8.01 23.46 16.83
C THR A 70 -7.65 23.40 15.34
N PRO A 71 -8.40 22.65 14.52
CA PRO A 71 -8.10 22.46 13.09
C PRO A 71 -8.75 23.52 12.18
N PHE A 72 -9.48 24.49 12.71
CA PHE A 72 -10.39 25.33 11.92
C PHE A 72 -9.68 26.40 11.08
N GLU A 73 -8.45 26.78 11.46
CA GLU A 73 -7.61 27.66 10.65
C GLU A 73 -7.16 26.94 9.37
N ASP A 74 -6.67 25.71 9.50
CA ASP A 74 -6.19 24.89 8.38
C ASP A 74 -7.34 24.28 7.56
N TYR A 75 -8.48 24.02 8.20
CA TYR A 75 -9.66 23.39 7.61
C TYR A 75 -10.93 24.22 7.89
N PRO A 76 -11.11 25.37 7.22
CA PRO A 76 -12.27 26.25 7.44
C PRO A 76 -13.60 25.59 7.05
N GLU A 77 -13.56 24.64 6.12
CA GLU A 77 -14.73 23.87 5.66
C GLU A 77 -15.19 22.81 6.68
N LEU A 78 -14.42 22.58 7.74
CA LEU A 78 -14.77 21.60 8.77
C LEU A 78 -15.88 22.17 9.67
N LYS A 79 -17.01 21.45 9.77
CA LYS A 79 -18.09 21.87 10.65
C LYS A 79 -17.65 21.86 12.10
N LYS A 80 -17.63 23.03 12.74
CA LYS A 80 -17.23 23.24 14.14
C LYS A 80 -18.04 22.37 15.10
N GLU A 81 -19.32 22.19 14.81
CA GLU A 81 -20.25 21.34 15.58
C GLU A 81 -19.83 19.87 15.67
N TRP A 82 -19.08 19.37 14.69
CA TRP A 82 -18.65 17.97 14.68
C TRP A 82 -17.41 17.73 15.55
N TRP A 83 -16.70 18.80 15.92
CA TRP A 83 -15.40 18.69 16.57
C TRP A 83 -15.46 18.10 17.99
N PRO A 84 -16.35 18.54 18.91
CA PRO A 84 -16.42 17.96 20.25
C PRO A 84 -16.72 16.46 20.22
N ASN A 85 -17.71 16.05 19.41
CA ASN A 85 -18.06 14.64 19.20
C ASN A 85 -16.88 13.80 18.67
N PHE A 86 -16.07 14.38 17.79
CA PHE A 86 -14.88 13.71 17.25
C PHE A 86 -13.77 13.57 18.29
N VAL A 87 -13.52 14.62 19.09
CA VAL A 87 -12.56 14.59 20.19
C VAL A 87 -12.96 13.52 21.21
N GLU A 88 -14.22 13.47 21.63
CA GLU A 88 -14.74 12.44 22.53
C GLU A 88 -14.53 11.02 21.98
N CYS A 89 -14.87 10.80 20.70
CA CYS A 89 -14.68 9.51 20.05
C CYS A 89 -13.21 9.05 20.05
N VAL A 90 -12.28 9.96 19.79
CA VAL A 90 -10.85 9.64 19.64
C VAL A 90 -10.15 9.49 21.00
N THR A 91 -10.63 10.19 22.03
CA THR A 91 -10.12 10.11 23.41
C THR A 91 -10.72 8.92 24.17
N SER A 92 -11.81 8.32 23.67
CA SER A 92 -12.42 7.13 24.28
C SER A 92 -11.43 5.98 24.47
N ALA A 93 -11.54 5.27 25.60
CA ALA A 93 -10.69 4.13 25.92
C ALA A 93 -10.77 3.03 24.86
N GLU A 94 -11.95 2.79 24.28
CA GLU A 94 -12.16 1.83 23.20
C GLU A 94 -11.29 2.15 21.97
N TYR A 95 -11.23 3.44 21.57
CA TYR A 95 -10.47 3.87 20.41
C TYR A 95 -8.96 3.72 20.64
N ILE A 96 -8.49 4.09 21.83
CA ILE A 96 -7.09 3.97 22.23
C ILE A 96 -6.68 2.48 22.26
N ALA A 97 -7.49 1.63 22.90
CA ALA A 97 -7.25 0.18 22.98
C ALA A 97 -7.20 -0.47 21.59
N LEU A 98 -8.06 -0.06 20.66
CA LEU A 98 -8.03 -0.55 19.28
C LEU A 98 -6.72 -0.16 18.57
N GLY A 99 -6.26 1.07 18.79
CA GLY A 99 -4.98 1.56 18.27
C GLY A 99 -3.78 0.79 18.84
N GLU A 100 -3.77 0.54 20.14
CA GLU A 100 -2.72 -0.22 20.82
C GLU A 100 -2.66 -1.67 20.36
N LYS A 101 -3.82 -2.34 20.22
CA LYS A 101 -3.90 -3.68 19.64
C LYS A 101 -3.28 -3.72 18.24
N GLY A 102 -3.59 -2.72 17.41
CA GLY A 102 -2.99 -2.58 16.07
C GLY A 102 -1.47 -2.43 16.11
N LYS A 103 -0.95 -1.58 17.00
CA LYS A 103 0.50 -1.40 17.21
C LYS A 103 1.17 -2.69 17.68
N LYS A 104 0.57 -3.39 18.65
CA LYS A 104 1.07 -4.69 19.15
C LYS A 104 1.10 -5.74 18.04
N SER A 105 0.04 -5.87 17.24
CA SER A 105 0.05 -6.77 16.09
C SER A 105 1.12 -6.40 15.06
N GLN A 106 1.38 -5.11 14.86
CA GLN A 106 2.42 -4.64 13.94
C GLN A 106 3.83 -4.89 14.48
N SER A 107 4.08 -4.74 15.78
CA SER A 107 5.40 -5.02 16.38
C SER A 107 5.73 -6.51 16.36
N MET A 108 4.73 -7.38 16.44
CA MET A 108 4.90 -8.84 16.30
C MET A 108 5.17 -9.29 14.86
N ASN A 109 5.00 -8.40 13.86
CA ASN A 109 5.29 -8.70 12.46
C ASN A 109 6.81 -8.57 12.18
N LYS A 110 7.57 -9.58 12.63
CA LYS A 110 9.03 -9.68 12.47
C LYS A 110 9.45 -9.90 11.01
N PHE A 111 8.66 -10.67 10.25
CA PHE A 111 8.98 -11.06 8.88
C PHE A 111 7.98 -10.45 7.91
N ARG A 112 8.27 -9.23 7.44
CA ARG A 112 7.45 -8.55 6.44
C ARG A 112 7.65 -9.21 5.08
N GLN A 113 6.57 -9.35 4.32
CA GLN A 113 6.64 -9.79 2.92
C GLN A 113 7.48 -8.80 2.10
N LYS A 114 8.45 -9.32 1.36
CA LYS A 114 9.44 -8.52 0.60
C LYS A 114 9.03 -8.22 -0.86
N LEU A 115 7.91 -8.74 -1.36
CA LEU A 115 7.46 -8.56 -2.77
C LEU A 115 7.00 -7.13 -3.14
N GLY A 116 7.06 -6.18 -2.21
CA GLY A 116 6.53 -4.83 -2.42
C GLY A 116 5.03 -4.84 -2.77
N ARG A 117 4.62 -4.09 -3.80
CA ARG A 117 3.21 -3.99 -4.22
C ARG A 117 2.72 -5.18 -5.05
N GLN A 118 3.61 -6.09 -5.46
CA GLN A 118 3.25 -7.23 -6.30
C GLN A 118 2.82 -8.40 -5.40
N SER A 119 1.70 -9.04 -5.73
CA SER A 119 1.26 -10.22 -4.99
C SER A 119 2.08 -11.45 -5.41
N TYR A 120 2.15 -12.45 -4.53
CA TYR A 120 2.70 -13.76 -4.89
C TYR A 120 2.02 -14.32 -6.15
N THR A 121 0.73 -14.05 -6.38
CA THR A 121 0.04 -14.46 -7.60
C THR A 121 0.67 -13.89 -8.87
N VAL A 122 1.02 -12.60 -8.87
CA VAL A 122 1.67 -11.96 -10.02
C VAL A 122 3.10 -12.47 -10.17
N GLN A 123 3.80 -12.63 -9.04
CA GLN A 123 5.20 -13.06 -9.06
C GLN A 123 5.36 -14.52 -9.49
N LYS A 124 4.46 -15.41 -9.05
CA LYS A 124 4.38 -16.80 -9.52
C LYS A 124 4.20 -16.89 -11.04
N ARG A 125 3.38 -16.02 -11.63
CA ARG A 125 3.22 -15.98 -13.09
C ARG A 125 4.49 -15.56 -13.81
N LYS A 126 5.32 -14.72 -13.20
CA LYS A 126 6.63 -14.33 -13.77
C LYS A 126 7.63 -15.48 -13.64
N TRP A 127 7.75 -16.04 -12.44
CA TRP A 127 8.61 -17.19 -12.17
C TRP A 127 8.27 -18.39 -13.05
N ALA A 128 6.99 -18.68 -13.28
CA ALA A 128 6.60 -19.76 -14.19
C ALA A 128 7.08 -19.53 -15.64
N LYS A 129 7.16 -18.28 -16.09
CA LYS A 129 7.72 -17.94 -17.41
C LYS A 129 9.24 -18.05 -17.42
N GLU A 130 9.90 -17.56 -16.37
CA GLU A 130 11.35 -17.65 -16.19
C GLU A 130 11.80 -19.12 -16.11
N ASP A 131 11.06 -19.96 -15.38
CA ASP A 131 11.32 -21.39 -15.25
C ASP A 131 11.15 -22.13 -16.58
N ALA A 132 10.07 -21.82 -17.33
CA ALA A 132 9.87 -22.39 -18.65
C ALA A 132 10.99 -22.00 -19.62
N GLN A 133 11.44 -20.74 -19.56
CA GLN A 133 12.57 -20.27 -20.36
C GLN A 133 13.89 -20.94 -19.96
N ALA A 134 14.17 -21.06 -18.65
CA ALA A 134 15.36 -21.75 -18.15
C ALA A 134 15.39 -23.22 -18.62
N LEU A 135 14.24 -23.89 -18.62
CA LEU A 135 14.13 -25.26 -19.12
C LEU A 135 14.44 -25.36 -20.62
N THR A 136 13.95 -24.41 -21.43
CA THR A 136 14.28 -24.36 -22.87
C THR A 136 15.76 -24.07 -23.14
N GLU A 137 16.40 -23.29 -22.27
CA GLU A 137 17.82 -22.94 -22.37
C GLU A 137 18.75 -23.98 -21.71
N GLY A 138 18.21 -25.07 -21.14
CA GLY A 138 18.98 -26.09 -20.42
C GLY A 138 19.63 -25.59 -19.12
N LYS A 139 19.16 -24.48 -18.57
CA LYS A 139 19.67 -23.87 -17.33
C LYS A 139 18.94 -24.44 -16.11
N SER A 140 19.64 -24.51 -14.98
CA SER A 140 19.04 -24.97 -13.73
C SER A 140 17.99 -23.98 -13.21
N ILE A 141 16.86 -24.51 -12.77
CA ILE A 141 15.77 -23.72 -12.20
C ILE A 141 16.08 -23.48 -10.71
N PRO A 142 16.02 -22.22 -10.22
CA PRO A 142 16.23 -21.95 -8.80
C PRO A 142 15.26 -22.72 -7.89
N PHE A 143 15.82 -23.40 -6.88
CA PHE A 143 15.07 -24.16 -5.86
C PHE A 143 14.21 -25.30 -6.43
N GLN A 144 14.66 -25.93 -7.52
CA GLN A 144 13.96 -27.07 -8.13
C GLN A 144 13.81 -28.24 -7.15
N ASP A 145 14.83 -28.48 -6.32
CA ASP A 145 14.87 -29.58 -5.33
C ASP A 145 14.00 -29.31 -4.08
N MET A 146 13.46 -28.10 -3.93
CA MET A 146 12.62 -27.73 -2.81
C MET A 146 11.15 -28.08 -3.10
N PRO A 147 10.41 -28.67 -2.14
CA PRO A 147 8.99 -28.95 -2.33
C PRO A 147 8.20 -27.69 -2.66
N ASP A 148 7.13 -27.85 -3.44
CA ASP A 148 6.30 -26.71 -3.82
C ASP A 148 5.52 -26.18 -2.61
N GLY A 149 5.61 -24.87 -2.38
CA GLY A 149 4.94 -24.24 -1.26
C GLY A 149 5.38 -22.80 -1.01
N ARG A 150 4.81 -22.20 0.05
CA ARG A 150 5.10 -20.80 0.42
C ARG A 150 6.57 -20.56 0.76
N HIS A 151 7.26 -21.58 1.27
CA HIS A 151 8.68 -21.52 1.63
C HIS A 151 9.57 -21.34 0.38
N LYS A 152 9.29 -22.08 -0.71
CA LYS A 152 9.92 -21.91 -2.02
C LYS A 152 9.65 -20.53 -2.62
N ASP A 153 8.40 -20.06 -2.54
CA ASP A 153 8.04 -18.70 -2.96
C ASP A 153 8.82 -17.64 -2.19
N TRP A 154 9.03 -17.83 -0.90
CA TRP A 154 9.73 -16.87 -0.05
C TRP A 154 11.24 -16.84 -0.35
N ALA A 155 11.85 -18.02 -0.54
CA ALA A 155 13.25 -18.15 -0.94
C ALA A 155 13.53 -17.49 -2.31
N ARG A 156 12.63 -17.66 -3.28
CA ARG A 156 12.74 -17.03 -4.61
C ARG A 156 12.69 -15.51 -4.58
N VAL A 157 11.99 -14.91 -3.62
CA VAL A 157 11.94 -13.45 -3.47
C VAL A 157 13.28 -12.92 -2.96
N ASP A 158 13.87 -13.62 -1.99
CA ASP A 158 15.10 -13.19 -1.33
C ASP A 158 16.31 -13.26 -2.29
N VAL A 159 16.33 -14.24 -3.20
CA VAL A 159 17.37 -14.35 -4.25
C VAL A 159 17.31 -13.20 -5.24
N ASN A 160 16.12 -12.72 -5.58
CA ASN A 160 15.97 -11.63 -6.55
C ASN A 160 16.50 -10.28 -6.02
N GLU A 161 16.58 -10.10 -4.68
CA GLU A 161 17.22 -8.93 -4.06
C GLU A 161 18.73 -9.13 -3.86
N LYS A 162 19.16 -10.32 -3.42
CA LYS A 162 20.57 -10.61 -3.12
C LYS A 162 21.45 -10.77 -4.36
N SER A 163 20.87 -11.18 -5.50
CA SER A 163 21.54 -11.13 -6.81
C SER A 163 21.87 -9.69 -7.24
N VAL A 164 21.06 -8.71 -6.83
CA VAL A 164 21.32 -7.27 -7.06
C VAL A 164 22.41 -6.74 -6.10
N ALA A 165 22.64 -7.39 -4.97
CA ALA A 165 23.58 -6.97 -3.92
C ALA A 165 24.87 -7.82 -3.85
N SER A 166 25.10 -8.73 -4.81
CA SER A 166 26.30 -9.58 -4.95
C SER A 166 26.84 -10.19 -3.64
N THR A 167 25.96 -10.65 -2.73
CA THR A 167 26.35 -11.17 -1.40
C THR A 167 25.53 -12.41 -1.02
N PHE A 168 25.60 -13.50 -1.77
CA PHE A 168 24.87 -14.73 -1.41
C PHE A 168 25.78 -15.95 -1.27
N THR A 169 25.76 -16.55 -0.08
CA THR A 169 26.20 -17.92 0.19
C THR A 169 24.98 -18.76 0.61
N PRO A 170 24.66 -19.87 -0.09
CA PRO A 170 23.57 -20.73 0.32
C PRO A 170 24.03 -21.62 1.46
N PHE A 171 23.38 -21.52 2.62
CA PHE A 171 23.53 -22.52 3.68
C PHE A 171 22.45 -23.59 3.48
N TYR A 172 22.86 -24.75 2.94
CA TYR A 172 22.04 -25.95 2.86
C TYR A 172 21.98 -26.57 4.25
N ASN A 173 20.92 -26.30 5.01
CA ASN A 173 20.51 -27.17 6.10
C ASN A 173 19.00 -27.06 6.28
N MET A 174 18.39 -28.22 6.52
CA MET A 174 16.95 -28.41 6.69
C MET A 174 16.33 -27.40 7.66
N ASP A 175 15.08 -27.11 7.35
CA ASP A 175 14.32 -25.90 7.67
C ASP A 175 13.95 -25.80 9.17
N ILE A 176 14.90 -25.31 9.98
CA ILE A 176 14.66 -24.89 11.37
C ILE A 176 13.55 -23.81 11.42
N LEU A 177 13.43 -23.00 10.36
CA LEU A 177 12.40 -21.98 10.25
C LEU A 177 11.01 -22.59 10.04
N ALA A 178 10.80 -23.50 9.07
CA ALA A 178 9.51 -24.16 8.90
C ALA A 178 9.10 -25.04 10.09
N THR A 179 10.07 -25.68 10.74
CA THR A 179 9.82 -26.50 11.94
C THR A 179 9.41 -25.64 13.13
N ALA A 180 10.01 -24.44 13.30
CA ALA A 180 9.67 -23.51 14.38
C ALA A 180 8.41 -22.66 14.11
N ILE A 181 7.93 -22.57 12.86
CA ILE A 181 6.91 -21.59 12.45
C ILE A 181 5.46 -22.10 12.57
N GLY A 182 5.21 -23.41 12.52
CA GLY A 182 3.85 -23.96 12.58
C GLY A 182 2.94 -23.48 11.44
N SER A 183 1.76 -24.09 11.28
CA SER A 183 0.89 -23.87 10.11
C SER A 183 0.11 -22.55 10.11
N ASN A 184 0.24 -21.69 11.13
CA ASN A 184 -0.53 -20.45 11.21
C ASN A 184 0.22 -19.34 11.96
N HIS A 185 0.62 -18.30 11.23
CA HIS A 185 1.01 -17.04 11.84
C HIS A 185 -0.23 -16.24 12.28
N PRO A 186 -0.33 -15.79 13.55
CA PRO A 186 -1.28 -14.77 13.96
C PRO A 186 -0.77 -13.38 13.53
N GLY A 187 -0.57 -13.21 12.23
CA GLY A 187 -0.12 -11.98 11.59
C GLY A 187 -1.03 -11.70 10.41
N ARG A 188 -1.71 -10.56 10.44
CA ARG A 188 -2.68 -10.10 9.42
C ARG A 188 -2.25 -10.51 8.01
N THR A 189 -2.93 -11.53 7.47
CA THR A 189 -2.76 -11.99 6.10
C THR A 189 -3.22 -10.88 5.17
N THR A 190 -2.31 -10.16 4.53
CA THR A 190 -2.67 -9.29 3.42
C THR A 190 -2.96 -10.16 2.20
N GLY A 191 -4.21 -10.64 2.11
CA GLY A 191 -4.79 -10.98 0.82
C GLY A 191 -4.86 -9.69 -0.01
N VAL A 192 -3.97 -9.54 -0.98
CA VAL A 192 -4.01 -8.40 -1.90
C VAL A 192 -4.89 -8.79 -3.07
N SER A 193 -6.12 -8.26 -3.08
CA SER A 193 -6.93 -8.10 -4.29
C SER A 193 -6.07 -7.45 -5.38
N ALA A 194 -6.09 -7.97 -6.61
CA ALA A 194 -5.44 -7.37 -7.76
C ALA A 194 -5.63 -5.84 -7.78
N TYR A 195 -4.60 -5.10 -7.37
CA TYR A 195 -4.69 -3.65 -7.23
C TYR A 195 -4.50 -3.04 -8.61
N VAL A 196 -5.61 -2.85 -9.33
CA VAL A 196 -5.66 -1.93 -10.47
C VAL A 196 -5.69 -0.53 -9.87
N GLY A 197 -4.58 0.19 -9.95
CA GLY A 197 -4.55 1.59 -9.51
C GLY A 197 -5.52 2.43 -10.34
N LEU A 198 -6.05 3.51 -9.78
CA LEU A 198 -7.01 4.39 -10.47
C LEU A 198 -6.54 4.79 -11.88
N GLY A 199 -5.23 5.06 -12.05
CA GLY A 199 -4.62 5.39 -13.34
C GLY A 199 -4.31 4.22 -14.29
N MET A 200 -4.52 2.96 -13.88
CA MET A 200 -4.57 1.83 -14.83
C MET A 200 -5.99 1.58 -15.33
N GLY A 201 -7.00 1.94 -14.54
CA GLY A 201 -8.41 1.84 -14.91
C GLY A 201 -8.92 3.05 -15.71
N LEU A 202 -8.10 4.07 -15.94
CA LEU A 202 -8.43 5.17 -16.83
C LEU A 202 -7.63 4.93 -18.10
N ALA A 203 -8.30 4.81 -19.24
CA ALA A 203 -7.62 4.63 -20.52
C ALA A 203 -6.51 5.68 -20.63
N GLN A 204 -5.29 5.21 -20.93
CA GLN A 204 -4.25 6.07 -21.44
C GLN A 204 -4.76 6.54 -22.80
N GLY A 205 -5.49 7.66 -22.81
CA GLY A 205 -5.51 8.49 -24.00
C GLY A 205 -4.06 8.85 -24.31
N ASP A 206 -3.76 8.99 -25.60
CA ASP A 206 -2.47 8.97 -26.27
C ASP A 206 -1.49 10.10 -25.85
N GLY A 207 -1.77 10.77 -24.73
CA GLY A 207 -0.87 11.67 -24.03
C GLY A 207 0.14 10.90 -23.18
N THR A 208 1.41 11.09 -23.49
CA THR A 208 2.57 10.60 -22.72
C THR A 208 2.58 11.17 -21.30
N SER A 209 1.76 10.62 -20.38
CA SER A 209 1.89 10.92 -18.96
C SER A 209 3.02 10.07 -18.38
N LYS A 210 4.27 10.40 -18.77
CA LYS A 210 5.47 9.92 -18.10
C LYS A 210 5.32 10.31 -16.64
N LYS A 211 5.08 9.33 -15.76
CA LYS A 211 5.36 9.51 -14.35
C LYS A 211 6.85 9.83 -14.26
N LYS A 212 7.20 11.10 -14.11
CA LYS A 212 8.53 11.50 -13.64
C LYS A 212 8.66 10.92 -12.23
N ARG A 213 9.08 9.66 -12.14
CA ARG A 213 9.84 9.21 -10.98
C ARG A 213 11.05 10.13 -11.00
N ARG A 214 11.07 11.15 -10.14
CA ARG A 214 12.35 11.75 -9.75
C ARG A 214 13.10 10.59 -9.11
N THR A 215 14.00 9.98 -9.87
CA THR A 215 14.82 8.90 -9.36
C THR A 215 15.67 9.52 -8.26
N THR A 216 15.79 8.81 -7.13
CA THR A 216 16.55 9.28 -5.97
C THR A 216 17.99 9.67 -6.37
N LYS A 217 18.53 9.05 -7.43
CA LYS A 217 19.81 9.42 -8.05
C LYS A 217 19.87 10.86 -8.58
N GLU A 218 18.84 11.35 -9.28
CA GLU A 218 18.83 12.73 -9.81
C GLU A 218 18.67 13.79 -8.70
N TYR A 219 18.00 13.44 -7.61
CA TYR A 219 17.88 14.31 -6.44
C TYR A 219 19.18 14.37 -5.64
N VAL A 220 19.81 13.21 -5.40
CA VAL A 220 21.11 13.13 -4.71
C VAL A 220 22.20 13.79 -5.51
N LYS A 221 22.26 13.57 -6.84
CA LYS A 221 23.24 14.23 -7.71
C LYS A 221 23.15 15.75 -7.64
N ARG A 222 21.94 16.31 -7.68
CA ARG A 222 21.73 17.76 -7.59
C ARG A 222 22.19 18.35 -6.26
N ILE A 223 21.96 17.63 -5.16
CA ILE A 223 22.43 18.05 -3.83
C ILE A 223 23.96 18.02 -3.77
N VAL A 224 24.59 17.00 -4.34
CA VAL A 224 26.06 16.89 -4.39
C VAL A 224 26.65 18.01 -5.26
N ASP A 225 26.09 18.26 -6.45
CA ASP A 225 26.55 19.32 -7.34
C ASP A 225 26.37 20.72 -6.70
N GLU A 226 25.27 20.97 -5.98
CA GLU A 226 25.04 22.21 -5.21
C GLU A 226 26.02 22.36 -4.03
N TYR A 227 26.42 21.26 -3.39
CA TYR A 227 27.41 21.27 -2.30
C TYR A 227 28.83 21.54 -2.80
N GLU A 228 29.21 20.96 -3.95
CA GLU A 228 30.52 21.18 -4.58
C GLU A 228 30.69 22.63 -5.07
N LEU A 229 29.63 23.23 -5.62
CA LEU A 229 29.63 24.64 -6.08
C LEU A 229 29.77 25.67 -4.94
N THR A 230 29.41 25.29 -3.71
CA THR A 230 29.44 26.19 -2.54
C THR A 230 30.72 26.05 -1.71
N HIS A 231 31.46 24.94 -1.84
CA HIS A 231 32.61 24.64 -0.98
C HIS A 231 33.95 24.51 -1.73
N TYR A 232 33.97 24.59 -3.06
CA TYR A 232 35.18 24.68 -3.87
C TYR A 232 35.17 25.91 -4.78
N LYS A 233 35.18 27.09 -4.15
CA LYS A 233 35.66 28.35 -4.74
C LYS A 233 36.74 28.96 -3.86
#